data_AF-A0A673FMB3-F1
#
_entry.id   AF-A0A673FMB3-F1
#
_cell.length_a   1.000
_cell.length_b   1.000
_cell.length_c   1.000
_cell.angle_alpha   90.00
_cell.angle_beta   90.00
_cell.angle_gamma   90.00
#
_symmetry.space_group_name_H-M   'P 1'
#
loop_
_entity.id
_entity.type
_entity.pdbx_description
1 polymer ?
#
loop_
_entity_poly.entity_id
_entity_poly.type
_entity_poly.pdbx_seq_one_letter_code
_entity_poly.pdbx_strand_id
1 'polypeptide(L)'
;MEIELKKTIDEQQFVSTTADIWTAYNKSFLGVTVHWIDSETLQRKKAAIACRRFRGRHTYDAIASELEDIFSQYGLTAEKVTACVTDNGSNFIKAFKEYQQVESEEDEEKEVEEDDGEVAFTDLHSVLTGGNDEDAQQGLCVLPAHYRCAAHTLNLIANNEIGKWLASNPESRAVYRSSTAKCSALWTKASRSTVASECLEKISERKLIVPSVTRWNSFYDAYVRIVEMPLTDINNLCTQLQIKCMNDREYQFLKEYCAIMKPFSVALDILQGEETCFYGTLQPTLEVLMAKTLAMQNGLSQMTTGLPEIIVGAIKTRFATTIDSKEALLATVSLPKFKLRWVKEETRRDHIKYLLTTECRSLTVEEPATPMIDAPQPAAVTSREDDFFSFDEQPNAMADAPMSVETEVTSYFNSDPVMESLHQFPRIKKIALRYNAPTPSSAPVERLFSLGSLVLTPKRNRLGDGRFQHLILMRFNRYFSQGGIME
;
A
#
# COMPACT_ATOMS: atom_id res chain seq x y z
N MET A 1 -9.72 22.30 12.50
CA MET A 1 -9.48 20.88 12.18
C MET A 1 -10.67 20.21 11.50
N GLU A 2 -11.74 19.76 12.16
CA GLU A 2 -12.78 18.96 11.44
C GLU A 2 -13.46 19.75 10.30
N ILE A 3 -13.87 21.00 10.55
CA ILE A 3 -14.47 21.89 9.54
C ILE A 3 -13.50 22.12 8.37
N GLU A 4 -12.24 22.37 8.69
CA GLU A 4 -11.18 22.61 7.69
C GLU A 4 -10.87 21.36 6.87
N LEU A 5 -10.85 20.19 7.51
CA LEU A 5 -10.67 18.91 6.85
C LEU A 5 -11.83 18.60 5.90
N LYS A 6 -13.09 18.87 6.32
CA LYS A 6 -14.25 18.74 5.43
C LYS A 6 -14.11 19.66 4.21
N LYS A 7 -13.76 20.93 4.43
CA LYS A 7 -13.49 21.87 3.33
C LYS A 7 -12.39 21.39 2.39
N THR A 8 -11.26 20.93 2.92
CA THR A 8 -10.15 20.40 2.10
C THR A 8 -10.58 19.18 1.31
N ILE A 9 -11.33 18.25 1.92
CA ILE A 9 -11.87 17.07 1.23
C ILE A 9 -12.84 17.52 0.13
N ASP A 10 -13.76 18.45 0.41
CA ASP A 10 -14.75 18.98 -0.52
C ASP A 10 -14.11 19.56 -1.78
N GLU A 11 -12.98 20.27 -1.64
CA GLU A 11 -12.20 20.82 -2.75
C GLU A 11 -11.55 19.76 -3.66
N GLN A 12 -11.41 18.51 -3.20
CA GLN A 12 -10.80 17.45 -4.01
C GLN A 12 -11.80 16.82 -4.97
N GLN A 13 -11.37 16.58 -6.20
CA GLN A 13 -12.15 15.82 -7.19
C GLN A 13 -12.08 14.30 -6.93
N PHE A 14 -10.91 13.80 -6.59
CA PHE A 14 -10.66 12.38 -6.38
C PHE A 14 -9.96 12.16 -5.04
N VAL A 15 -10.52 11.27 -4.24
CA VAL A 15 -9.90 10.80 -3.00
C VAL A 15 -9.91 9.29 -2.95
N SER A 16 -9.05 8.70 -2.14
CA SER A 16 -9.13 7.29 -1.78
C SER A 16 -9.20 7.17 -0.27
N THR A 17 -9.63 6.00 0.21
CA THR A 17 -9.64 5.72 1.64
C THR A 17 -8.87 4.45 1.95
N THR A 18 -8.38 4.33 3.18
CA THR A 18 -7.97 3.04 3.73
C THR A 18 -8.71 2.78 5.02
N ALA A 19 -9.13 1.54 5.23
CA ALA A 19 -9.88 1.12 6.40
C ALA A 19 -9.35 -0.20 6.95
N ASP A 20 -9.38 -0.34 8.27
CA ASP A 20 -8.96 -1.53 9.00
C ASP A 20 -9.58 -1.51 10.41
N ILE A 21 -9.64 -2.66 11.08
CA ILE A 21 -10.14 -2.80 12.45
C ILE A 21 -9.01 -3.27 13.37
N TRP A 22 -8.60 -2.37 14.25
CA TRP A 22 -7.60 -2.68 15.27
C TRP A 22 -8.23 -3.13 16.58
N THR A 23 -7.80 -4.29 17.09
CA THR A 23 -8.22 -4.79 18.40
C THR A 23 -7.10 -4.66 19.44
N ALA A 24 -7.38 -3.96 20.55
CA ALA A 24 -6.50 -3.80 21.70
C ALA A 24 -7.28 -3.67 23.01
N TYR A 25 -6.78 -4.31 24.07
CA TYR A 25 -7.37 -4.28 25.42
C TYR A 25 -8.87 -4.62 25.45
N ASN A 26 -9.27 -5.68 24.73
CA ASN A 26 -10.66 -6.13 24.57
C ASN A 26 -11.58 -5.07 23.94
N LYS A 27 -11.00 -4.14 23.18
CA LYS A 27 -11.70 -3.15 22.38
C LYS A 27 -11.21 -3.20 20.94
N SER A 28 -12.14 -3.13 20.01
CA SER A 28 -11.93 -2.99 18.59
C SER A 28 -12.27 -1.58 18.12
N PHE A 29 -11.50 -1.06 17.19
CA PHE A 29 -11.64 0.28 16.64
C PHE A 29 -11.52 0.26 15.13
N LEU A 30 -12.53 0.79 14.44
CA LEU A 30 -12.51 1.00 13.00
C LEU A 30 -11.75 2.29 12.71
N GLY A 31 -10.58 2.15 12.10
CA GLY A 31 -9.77 3.25 11.61
C GLY A 31 -10.11 3.52 10.15
N VAL A 32 -10.24 4.80 9.80
CA VAL A 32 -10.38 5.21 8.40
C VAL A 32 -9.49 6.42 8.15
N THR A 33 -8.71 6.34 7.08
CA THR A 33 -7.90 7.46 6.57
C THR A 33 -8.29 7.78 5.14
N VAL A 34 -8.18 9.04 4.76
CA VAL A 34 -8.45 9.55 3.42
C VAL A 34 -7.14 10.09 2.82
N HIS A 35 -6.94 9.88 1.52
CA HIS A 35 -5.75 10.26 0.77
C HIS A 35 -6.14 10.92 -0.53
N TRP A 36 -5.37 11.89 -0.97
CA TRP A 36 -5.54 12.54 -2.27
C TRP A 36 -4.18 13.00 -2.79
N ILE A 37 -4.15 13.38 -4.06
CA ILE A 37 -2.99 14.01 -4.67
C ILE A 37 -3.35 15.46 -4.88
N ASP A 38 -2.57 16.35 -4.28
CA ASP A 38 -2.75 17.78 -4.44
C ASP A 38 -2.48 18.17 -5.91
N SER A 39 -3.43 18.88 -6.52
CA SER A 39 -3.38 19.13 -7.97
C SER A 39 -2.27 20.12 -8.37
N GLU A 40 -1.80 20.96 -7.46
CA GLU A 40 -0.76 21.96 -7.73
C GLU A 40 0.64 21.42 -7.45
N THR A 41 0.83 20.78 -6.30
CA THR A 41 2.14 20.24 -5.88
C THR A 41 2.39 18.82 -6.38
N LEU A 42 1.34 18.11 -6.81
CA LEU A 42 1.36 16.69 -7.20
C LEU A 42 1.87 15.75 -6.10
N GLN A 43 1.86 16.23 -4.85
CA GLN A 43 2.24 15.46 -3.68
C GLN A 43 1.03 14.75 -3.09
N ARG A 44 1.26 13.55 -2.57
CA ARG A 44 0.22 12.84 -1.80
C ARG A 44 0.01 13.54 -0.47
N LYS A 45 -1.25 13.80 -0.15
CA LYS A 45 -1.72 14.27 1.15
C LYS A 45 -2.63 13.23 1.77
N LYS A 46 -2.77 13.29 3.10
CA LYS A 46 -3.56 12.32 3.87
C LYS A 46 -4.12 12.92 5.14
N ALA A 47 -5.21 12.34 5.62
CA ALA A 47 -5.80 12.63 6.92
C ALA A 47 -6.47 11.40 7.51
N ALA A 48 -6.50 11.29 8.83
CA ALA A 48 -7.38 10.34 9.51
C ALA A 48 -8.75 10.98 9.71
N ILE A 49 -9.81 10.26 9.33
CA ILE A 49 -11.20 10.74 9.47
C ILE A 49 -11.95 9.98 10.58
N ALA A 50 -11.52 8.75 10.89
CA ALA A 50 -12.15 7.96 11.94
C ALA A 50 -11.15 7.07 12.68
N CYS A 51 -11.42 6.86 13.96
CA CYS A 51 -10.88 5.80 14.80
C CYS A 51 -11.95 5.46 15.85
N ARG A 52 -13.08 4.92 15.36
CA ARG A 52 -14.32 4.77 16.13
C ARG A 52 -14.34 3.44 16.85
N ARG A 53 -14.94 3.42 18.04
CA ARG A 53 -15.14 2.16 18.79
C ARG A 53 -16.11 1.27 18.02
N PHE A 54 -15.62 0.13 17.54
CA PHE A 54 -16.44 -0.88 16.88
C PHE A 54 -16.97 -1.88 17.92
N ARG A 55 -18.28 -1.90 18.15
CA ARG A 55 -18.91 -2.74 19.19
C ARG A 55 -19.55 -3.99 18.57
N GLY A 56 -19.59 -5.07 19.35
CA GLY A 56 -20.21 -6.31 18.89
C GLY A 56 -19.33 -7.10 17.92
N ARG A 57 -19.97 -7.90 17.08
CA ARG A 57 -19.32 -8.75 16.09
C ARG A 57 -18.92 -7.92 14.87
N HIS A 58 -17.77 -8.22 14.27
CA HIS A 58 -17.26 -7.54 13.09
C HIS A 58 -17.86 -8.11 11.79
N THR A 59 -19.19 -8.21 11.73
CA THR A 59 -19.88 -8.74 10.55
C THR A 59 -19.79 -7.76 9.38
N TYR A 60 -19.90 -8.27 8.16
CA TYR A 60 -19.72 -7.49 6.94
C TYR A 60 -20.74 -6.35 6.78
N ASP A 61 -21.99 -6.57 7.20
CA ASP A 61 -23.07 -5.59 7.24
C ASP A 61 -22.81 -4.47 8.27
N ALA A 62 -22.30 -4.81 9.45
CA ALA A 62 -21.92 -3.84 10.46
C ALA A 62 -20.72 -2.99 10.01
N ILE A 63 -19.76 -3.59 9.31
CA ILE A 63 -18.63 -2.87 8.70
C ILE A 63 -19.12 -1.89 7.63
N ALA A 64 -20.00 -2.36 6.73
CA ALA A 64 -20.54 -1.52 5.65
C ALA A 64 -21.32 -0.32 6.22
N SER A 65 -22.19 -0.55 7.21
CA SER A 65 -22.97 0.49 7.86
C SER A 65 -22.09 1.55 8.56
N GLU A 66 -21.04 1.12 9.27
CA GLU A 66 -20.11 2.06 9.93
C GLU A 66 -19.27 2.85 8.91
N LEU A 67 -18.84 2.22 7.81
CA LEU A 67 -18.13 2.91 6.73
C LEU A 67 -19.01 3.95 6.05
N GLU A 68 -20.26 3.60 5.75
CA GLU A 68 -21.23 4.51 5.14
C GLU A 68 -21.52 5.73 6.03
N ASP A 69 -21.69 5.54 7.35
CA ASP A 69 -21.87 6.66 8.28
C ASP A 69 -20.63 7.55 8.35
N ILE A 70 -19.42 6.96 8.36
CA ILE A 70 -18.17 7.73 8.29
C ILE A 70 -18.10 8.51 6.98
N PHE A 71 -18.39 7.90 5.84
CA PHE A 71 -18.32 8.53 4.53
C PHE A 71 -19.33 9.67 4.40
N SER A 72 -20.56 9.44 4.85
CA SER A 72 -21.63 10.43 4.85
C SER A 72 -21.28 11.69 5.66
N GLN A 73 -20.61 11.52 6.81
CA GLN A 73 -20.20 12.64 7.67
C GLN A 73 -19.15 13.57 7.04
N TYR A 74 -18.40 13.07 6.05
CA TYR A 74 -17.34 13.80 5.35
C TYR A 74 -17.68 14.10 3.88
N GLY A 75 -18.94 13.88 3.44
CA GLY A 75 -19.34 14.12 2.06
C GLY A 75 -18.64 13.23 1.04
N LEU A 76 -18.19 12.04 1.47
CA LEU A 76 -17.48 11.09 0.62
C LEU A 76 -18.49 10.24 -0.17
N THR A 77 -18.79 10.66 -1.39
CA THR A 77 -19.66 9.93 -2.31
C THR A 77 -18.90 8.83 -3.06
N ALA A 78 -19.63 7.84 -3.59
CA ALA A 78 -19.05 6.76 -4.40
C ALA A 78 -18.30 7.26 -5.64
N GLU A 79 -18.73 8.37 -6.24
CA GLU A 79 -18.07 8.99 -7.40
C GLU A 79 -16.73 9.65 -7.04
N LYS A 80 -16.64 10.21 -5.83
CA LYS A 80 -15.46 10.93 -5.34
C LYS A 80 -14.39 9.98 -4.79
N VAL A 81 -14.81 8.90 -4.14
CA VAL A 81 -13.92 7.89 -3.57
C VAL A 81 -13.54 6.88 -4.65
N THR A 82 -12.34 7.02 -5.22
CA THR A 82 -11.87 6.17 -6.32
C THR A 82 -11.64 4.73 -5.91
N ALA A 83 -11.20 4.50 -4.67
CA ALA A 83 -11.17 3.17 -4.06
C ALA A 83 -11.06 3.26 -2.53
N CYS A 84 -11.51 2.20 -1.85
CA CYS A 84 -11.17 1.91 -0.46
C CYS A 84 -10.20 0.74 -0.40
N VAL A 85 -9.05 0.92 0.27
CA VAL A 85 -8.02 -0.10 0.44
C VAL A 85 -8.12 -0.70 1.84
N THR A 86 -8.38 -2.00 1.94
CA THR A 86 -8.43 -2.71 3.23
C THR A 86 -7.44 -3.87 3.25
N ASP A 87 -7.28 -4.50 4.41
CA ASP A 87 -6.64 -5.81 4.47
C ASP A 87 -7.48 -6.88 3.74
N ASN A 88 -6.96 -8.11 3.69
CA ASN A 88 -7.67 -9.24 3.08
C ASN A 88 -8.65 -9.92 4.05
N GLY A 89 -9.12 -9.21 5.08
CA GLY A 89 -10.09 -9.75 6.04
C GLY A 89 -11.38 -10.15 5.34
N SER A 90 -11.85 -11.38 5.57
CA SER A 90 -13.03 -11.95 4.89
C SER A 90 -14.28 -11.09 5.03
N ASN A 91 -14.49 -10.46 6.20
CA ASN A 91 -15.63 -9.58 6.43
C ASN A 91 -15.53 -8.26 5.65
N PHE A 92 -14.32 -7.72 5.45
CA PHE A 92 -14.13 -6.55 4.58
C PHE A 92 -14.42 -6.94 3.12
N ILE A 93 -13.81 -8.04 2.64
CA ILE A 93 -14.03 -8.52 1.27
C ILE A 93 -15.53 -8.73 1.01
N LYS A 94 -16.24 -9.38 1.94
CA LYS A 94 -17.68 -9.60 1.82
C LYS A 94 -18.49 -8.31 1.85
N ALA A 95 -18.12 -7.34 2.70
CA ALA A 95 -18.82 -6.06 2.80
C ALA A 95 -18.76 -5.31 1.46
N PHE A 96 -17.56 -5.17 0.89
CA PHE A 96 -17.43 -4.50 -0.40
C PHE A 96 -18.06 -5.30 -1.54
N LYS A 97 -17.98 -6.63 -1.53
CA LYS A 97 -18.64 -7.45 -2.55
C LYS A 97 -20.18 -7.28 -2.55
N GLU A 98 -20.79 -7.19 -1.37
CA GLU A 98 -22.26 -7.10 -1.24
C GLU A 98 -22.79 -5.68 -1.50
N TYR A 99 -22.05 -4.66 -1.06
CA TYR A 99 -22.51 -3.27 -1.04
C TYR A 99 -21.84 -2.37 -2.08
N GLN A 100 -20.97 -2.89 -2.96
CA GLN A 100 -20.41 -2.10 -4.06
C GLN A 100 -21.45 -1.93 -5.18
N GLN A 101 -21.58 -0.72 -5.72
CA GLN A 101 -22.38 -0.50 -6.92
C GLN A 101 -21.74 -1.23 -8.10
N VAL A 102 -22.45 -2.22 -8.64
CA VAL A 102 -22.10 -2.85 -9.92
C VAL A 102 -22.55 -1.90 -11.02
N GLU A 103 -21.62 -1.20 -11.68
CA GLU A 103 -21.86 -0.77 -13.06
C GLU A 103 -22.11 -2.06 -13.84
N SER A 104 -23.35 -2.23 -14.31
CA SER A 104 -23.80 -3.43 -15.00
C SER A 104 -22.90 -3.76 -16.18
N GLU A 105 -22.05 -4.76 -16.06
CA GLU A 105 -21.49 -5.55 -17.15
C GLU A 105 -21.03 -6.92 -16.61
N GLU A 106 -21.28 -7.93 -17.43
CA GLU A 106 -21.31 -9.36 -17.16
C GLU A 106 -19.98 -9.91 -16.61
N ASP A 107 -19.90 -10.24 -15.33
CA ASP A 107 -18.85 -11.12 -14.77
C ASP A 107 -19.37 -11.89 -13.54
N GLU A 108 -20.50 -12.57 -13.70
CA GLU A 108 -20.78 -13.73 -12.87
C GLU A 108 -19.97 -14.91 -13.42
N GLU A 109 -18.84 -15.25 -12.78
CA GLU A 109 -18.55 -16.60 -12.28
C GLU A 109 -17.10 -16.82 -11.77
N LYS A 110 -17.04 -17.48 -10.60
CA LYS A 110 -15.97 -18.33 -10.03
C LYS A 110 -14.74 -17.64 -9.42
N GLU A 111 -14.86 -17.24 -8.15
CA GLU A 111 -13.74 -17.40 -7.21
C GLU A 111 -13.96 -18.67 -6.36
N VAL A 112 -12.94 -19.54 -6.38
CA VAL A 112 -12.82 -20.72 -5.51
C VAL A 112 -12.64 -20.22 -4.08
N GLU A 113 -13.44 -20.71 -3.14
CA GLU A 113 -13.21 -20.50 -1.72
C GLU A 113 -11.80 -21.01 -1.37
N GLU A 114 -10.86 -20.09 -1.19
CA GLU A 114 -9.59 -20.40 -0.54
C GLU A 114 -9.91 -20.66 0.94
N ASP A 115 -9.87 -21.93 1.34
CA ASP A 115 -9.78 -22.40 2.72
C ASP A 115 -8.52 -21.80 3.37
N ASP A 116 -8.61 -20.54 3.79
CA ASP A 116 -7.64 -19.95 4.68
C ASP A 116 -7.92 -20.54 6.07
N GLY A 117 -7.09 -21.51 6.46
CA GLY A 117 -7.18 -22.27 7.70
C GLY A 117 -7.05 -21.46 9.00
N GLU A 118 -7.57 -20.24 9.06
CA GLU A 118 -8.00 -19.63 10.30
C GLU A 118 -9.25 -20.34 10.81
N VAL A 119 -9.10 -20.97 11.97
CA VAL A 119 -10.22 -21.54 12.72
C VAL A 119 -11.10 -20.38 13.19
N ALA A 120 -12.08 -19.99 12.39
CA ALA A 120 -13.15 -19.12 12.83
C ALA A 120 -13.96 -19.88 13.89
N PHE A 121 -13.79 -19.51 15.16
CA PHE A 121 -14.61 -20.04 16.26
C PHE A 121 -16.05 -19.62 16.03
N THR A 122 -16.83 -20.53 15.43
CA THR A 122 -18.26 -20.38 15.27
C THR A 122 -18.90 -20.90 16.56
N ASP A 123 -19.48 -20.00 17.34
CA ASP A 123 -20.17 -20.34 18.58
C ASP A 123 -21.43 -21.16 18.26
N LEU A 124 -21.52 -22.38 18.78
CA LEU A 124 -22.64 -23.30 18.59
C LEU A 124 -23.98 -22.67 19.03
N HIS A 125 -23.95 -21.61 19.83
CA HIS A 125 -25.13 -20.84 20.22
C HIS A 125 -25.77 -20.06 19.03
N SER A 126 -25.01 -19.64 18.02
CA SER A 126 -25.54 -18.90 16.87
C SER A 126 -26.40 -19.76 15.93
N VAL A 127 -26.17 -21.08 15.91
CA VAL A 127 -27.01 -22.03 15.16
C VAL A 127 -28.38 -22.18 15.82
N LEU A 128 -28.47 -21.94 17.14
CA LEU A 128 -29.67 -22.17 17.92
C LEU A 128 -30.54 -20.92 18.12
N THR A 129 -30.02 -19.73 17.87
CA THR A 129 -30.74 -18.45 18.08
C THR A 129 -31.08 -17.69 16.80
N GLY A 130 -30.76 -18.22 15.61
CA GLY A 130 -30.99 -17.61 14.30
C GLY A 130 -32.45 -17.53 13.83
N GLY A 131 -33.41 -17.27 14.73
CA GLY A 131 -34.80 -17.06 14.39
C GLY A 131 -35.33 -15.85 15.14
N ASN A 132 -35.03 -14.65 14.64
CA ASN A 132 -35.82 -13.42 14.74
C ASN A 132 -34.91 -12.23 14.40
N ASP A 133 -34.89 -11.83 13.14
CA ASP A 133 -34.60 -10.43 12.81
C ASP A 133 -35.75 -9.95 11.92
N GLU A 134 -36.59 -9.13 12.54
CA GLU A 134 -37.66 -8.37 11.91
C GLU A 134 -37.05 -7.24 11.07
N ASP A 135 -37.65 -7.02 9.90
CA ASP A 135 -37.40 -5.97 8.92
C ASP A 135 -36.93 -4.63 9.51
N ALA A 136 -35.64 -4.33 9.33
CA ALA A 136 -35.16 -2.96 9.30
C ALA A 136 -34.95 -2.57 7.82
N GLN A 137 -35.78 -1.65 7.34
CA GLN A 137 -35.65 -1.00 6.03
C GLN A 137 -34.22 -0.47 5.84
N GLN A 138 -33.38 -1.23 5.15
CA GLN A 138 -32.04 -0.84 4.77
C GLN A 138 -32.13 0.19 3.64
N GLY A 139 -31.74 1.42 3.96
CA GLY A 139 -31.30 2.37 2.93
C GLY A 139 -30.22 1.71 2.06
N LEU A 140 -30.14 2.13 0.80
CA LEU A 140 -29.22 1.56 -0.18
C LEU A 140 -27.77 1.92 0.23
N CYS A 141 -27.14 1.09 1.07
CA CYS A 141 -25.74 1.25 1.42
C CYS A 141 -24.88 1.00 0.18
N VAL A 142 -24.12 2.01 -0.24
CA VAL A 142 -23.26 1.93 -1.43
C VAL A 142 -21.81 2.23 -1.04
N LEU A 143 -20.97 1.22 -1.12
CA LEU A 143 -19.53 1.33 -0.93
C LEU A 143 -18.81 1.58 -2.27
N PRO A 144 -17.68 2.31 -2.25
CA PRO A 144 -16.85 2.54 -3.44
C PRO A 144 -16.09 1.26 -3.85
N ALA A 145 -15.35 1.33 -4.96
CA ALA A 145 -14.51 0.23 -5.42
C ALA A 145 -13.53 -0.26 -4.34
N HIS A 146 -13.34 -1.58 -4.25
CA HIS A 146 -12.51 -2.20 -3.22
C HIS A 146 -11.17 -2.68 -3.74
N TYR A 147 -10.09 -2.21 -3.11
CA TYR A 147 -8.74 -2.69 -3.39
C TYR A 147 -8.18 -3.48 -2.20
N ARG A 148 -7.67 -4.68 -2.49
CA ARG A 148 -6.95 -5.50 -1.52
C ARG A 148 -5.55 -4.93 -1.26
N CYS A 149 -5.12 -4.89 0.01
CA CYS A 149 -3.80 -4.39 0.39
C CYS A 149 -2.68 -5.28 -0.17
N ALA A 150 -1.93 -4.78 -1.16
CA ALA A 150 -0.84 -5.52 -1.80
C ALA A 150 0.28 -5.89 -0.82
N ALA A 151 0.59 -5.01 0.14
CA ALA A 151 1.58 -5.30 1.17
C ALA A 151 1.13 -6.44 2.10
N HIS A 152 -0.16 -6.50 2.42
CA HIS A 152 -0.71 -7.62 3.20
C HIS A 152 -0.69 -8.92 2.38
N THR A 153 -1.09 -8.87 1.10
CA THR A 153 -1.00 -10.02 0.19
C THR A 153 0.42 -10.56 0.07
N LEU A 154 1.44 -9.69 -0.06
CA LEU A 154 2.84 -10.12 -0.04
C LEU A 154 3.25 -10.72 1.31
N ASN A 155 2.82 -10.15 2.44
CA ASN A 155 3.06 -10.76 3.75
C ASN A 155 2.43 -12.16 3.87
N LEU A 156 1.24 -12.38 3.31
CA LEU A 156 0.58 -13.69 3.27
C LEU A 156 1.42 -14.68 2.46
N ILE A 157 1.85 -14.31 1.23
CA ILE A 157 2.73 -15.14 0.39
C ILE A 157 3.97 -15.60 1.18
N ALA A 158 4.57 -14.67 1.93
CA ALA A 158 5.80 -14.95 2.65
C ALA A 158 5.61 -15.86 3.88
N ASN A 159 4.49 -15.72 4.59
CA ASN A 159 4.20 -16.52 5.78
C ASN A 159 3.57 -17.87 5.44
N ASN A 160 2.64 -17.89 4.48
CA ASN A 160 1.81 -19.05 4.19
C ASN A 160 2.46 -19.91 3.10
N GLU A 161 2.61 -19.41 1.88
CA GLU A 161 3.06 -20.20 0.73
C GLU A 161 4.53 -20.58 0.85
N ILE A 162 5.41 -19.61 1.10
CA ILE A 162 6.85 -19.87 1.28
C ILE A 162 7.10 -20.71 2.52
N GLY A 163 6.44 -20.39 3.64
CA GLY A 163 6.53 -21.14 4.89
C GLY A 163 6.08 -22.60 4.72
N LYS A 164 4.92 -22.84 4.08
CA LYS A 164 4.39 -24.18 3.79
C LYS A 164 5.33 -24.96 2.86
N TRP A 165 5.88 -24.33 1.82
CA TRP A 165 6.83 -24.97 0.93
C TRP A 165 8.11 -25.38 1.65
N LEU A 166 8.72 -24.48 2.42
CA LEU A 166 9.92 -24.76 3.22
C LEU A 166 9.68 -25.87 4.26
N ALA A 167 8.47 -25.96 4.81
CA ALA A 167 8.11 -26.99 5.78
C ALA A 167 7.80 -28.36 5.15
N SER A 168 7.51 -28.40 3.85
CA SER A 168 7.08 -29.61 3.12
C SER A 168 8.19 -30.19 2.24
N ASN A 169 9.06 -29.36 1.70
CA ASN A 169 10.14 -29.75 0.80
C ASN A 169 11.21 -30.61 1.52
N PRO A 170 11.48 -31.87 1.10
CA PRO A 170 12.38 -32.79 1.80
C PRO A 170 13.80 -32.25 2.01
N GLU A 171 14.33 -31.54 1.02
CA GLU A 171 15.70 -31.03 0.97
C GLU A 171 15.93 -29.84 1.91
N SER A 172 14.87 -29.06 2.18
CA SER A 172 14.94 -27.83 2.97
C SER A 172 14.30 -27.95 4.36
N ARG A 173 13.29 -28.82 4.54
CA ARG A 173 12.51 -28.96 5.77
C ARG A 173 13.34 -29.10 7.04
N ALA A 174 14.31 -30.02 7.05
CA ALA A 174 15.12 -30.28 8.24
C ALA A 174 16.01 -29.07 8.58
N VAL A 175 16.62 -28.47 7.55
CA VAL A 175 17.53 -27.32 7.71
C VAL A 175 16.75 -26.08 8.11
N TYR A 176 15.63 -25.79 7.46
CA TYR A 176 14.73 -24.69 7.77
C TYR A 176 14.22 -24.75 9.21
N ARG A 177 13.71 -25.90 9.65
CA ARG A 177 13.22 -26.06 11.03
C ARG A 177 14.34 -25.89 12.05
N SER A 178 15.49 -26.49 11.80
CA SER A 178 16.64 -26.43 12.71
C SER A 178 17.21 -25.02 12.81
N SER A 179 17.44 -24.34 11.68
CA SER A 179 17.97 -22.96 11.65
C SER A 179 16.99 -21.98 12.29
N THR A 180 15.71 -22.05 11.95
CA THR A 180 14.65 -21.20 12.51
C THR A 180 14.53 -21.37 14.03
N ALA A 181 14.60 -22.61 14.53
CA ALA A 181 14.54 -22.88 15.97
C ALA A 181 15.74 -22.29 16.72
N LYS A 182 16.95 -22.39 16.15
CA LYS A 182 18.17 -21.82 16.75
C LYS A 182 18.15 -20.29 16.76
N CYS A 183 17.75 -19.66 15.66
CA CYS A 183 17.54 -18.21 15.59
C CYS A 183 16.48 -17.76 16.60
N SER A 184 15.37 -18.48 16.71
CA SER A 184 14.30 -18.20 17.68
C SER A 184 14.79 -18.28 19.12
N ALA A 185 15.62 -19.29 19.45
CA ALA A 185 16.24 -19.41 20.76
C ALA A 185 17.18 -18.23 21.06
N LEU A 186 17.97 -17.80 20.06
CA LEU A 186 18.84 -16.63 20.18
C LEU A 186 18.05 -15.34 20.45
N TRP A 187 17.03 -15.03 19.64
CA TRP A 187 16.20 -13.83 19.83
C TRP A 187 15.46 -13.85 21.17
N THR A 188 14.92 -15.01 21.57
CA THR A 188 14.21 -15.16 22.83
C THR A 188 15.14 -14.94 24.03
N LYS A 189 16.36 -15.48 23.97
CA LYS A 189 17.32 -15.34 25.06
C LYS A 189 17.88 -13.93 25.13
N ALA A 190 18.22 -13.33 23.99
CA ALA A 190 18.69 -11.95 23.91
C ALA A 190 17.64 -10.93 24.39
N SER A 191 16.35 -11.17 24.14
CA SER A 191 15.27 -10.27 24.56
C SER A 191 14.88 -10.38 26.04
N ARG A 192 15.13 -11.53 26.67
CA ARG A 192 14.69 -11.81 28.05
C ARG A 192 15.82 -11.77 29.08
N SER A 193 17.08 -11.65 28.65
CA SER A 193 18.24 -11.63 29.54
C SER A 193 19.14 -10.43 29.24
N THR A 194 19.34 -9.58 30.24
CA THR A 194 20.27 -8.45 30.17
C THR A 194 21.70 -8.94 29.91
N VAL A 195 22.12 -10.00 30.60
CA VAL A 195 23.43 -10.64 30.39
C VAL A 195 23.58 -11.12 28.94
N ALA A 196 22.54 -11.75 28.37
CA ALA A 196 22.59 -12.19 26.97
C ALA A 196 22.65 -11.02 25.99
N SER A 197 21.91 -9.94 26.26
CA SER A 197 21.96 -8.70 25.48
C SER A 197 23.34 -8.04 25.54
N GLU A 198 23.99 -8.00 26.70
CA GLU A 198 25.33 -7.44 26.87
C GLU A 198 26.41 -8.31 26.20
N CYS A 199 26.32 -9.64 26.31
CA CYS A 199 27.19 -10.57 25.60
C CYS A 199 27.11 -10.36 24.08
N LEU A 200 25.89 -10.19 23.57
CA LEU A 200 25.67 -9.88 22.16
C LEU A 200 26.26 -8.53 21.77
N GLU A 201 26.02 -7.47 22.55
CA GLU A 201 26.52 -6.13 22.26
C GLU A 201 28.06 -6.08 22.20
N LYS A 202 28.75 -6.90 23.01
CA LYS A 202 30.22 -7.05 22.95
C LYS A 202 30.73 -7.71 21.67
N ILE A 203 29.92 -8.55 21.02
CA ILE A 203 30.32 -9.32 19.84
C ILE A 203 29.91 -8.59 18.56
N SER A 204 28.67 -8.08 18.49
CA SER A 204 28.10 -7.53 17.27
C SER A 204 27.98 -6.00 17.24
N GLU A 205 28.32 -5.30 18.34
CA GLU A 205 28.15 -3.84 18.54
C GLU A 205 26.71 -3.33 18.29
N ARG A 206 25.77 -4.25 18.11
CA ARG A 206 24.40 -4.01 17.66
C ARG A 206 23.47 -5.00 18.34
N LYS A 207 22.29 -4.54 18.72
CA LYS A 207 21.23 -5.41 19.25
C LYS A 207 20.64 -6.30 18.15
N LEU A 208 20.24 -7.51 18.53
CA LEU A 208 19.45 -8.38 17.67
C LEU A 208 18.05 -7.78 17.54
N ILE A 209 17.50 -7.87 16.33
CA ILE A 209 16.10 -7.54 16.08
C ILE A 209 15.29 -8.75 16.51
N VAL A 210 14.33 -8.54 17.41
CA VAL A 210 13.36 -9.57 17.78
C VAL A 210 12.21 -9.48 16.78
N PRO A 211 11.92 -10.56 16.04
CA PRO A 211 10.90 -10.52 15.01
C PRO A 211 9.52 -10.28 15.63
N SER A 212 8.76 -9.32 15.10
CA SER A 212 7.35 -9.16 15.41
C SER A 212 6.52 -10.17 14.61
N VAL A 213 5.59 -10.87 15.27
CA VAL A 213 4.71 -11.87 14.62
C VAL A 213 3.82 -11.25 13.53
N THR A 214 3.54 -9.95 13.62
CA THR A 214 2.57 -9.26 12.76
C THR A 214 3.14 -8.69 11.47
N ARG A 215 4.46 -8.64 11.27
CA ARG A 215 5.10 -8.04 10.09
C ARG A 215 6.27 -8.88 9.60
N TRP A 216 6.15 -9.45 8.41
CA TRP A 216 7.18 -10.34 7.85
C TRP A 216 8.52 -9.64 7.62
N ASN A 217 8.55 -8.34 7.28
CA ASN A 217 9.81 -7.58 7.17
C ASN A 217 10.65 -7.65 8.46
N SER A 218 10.01 -7.60 9.63
CA SER A 218 10.73 -7.72 10.91
C SER A 218 11.37 -9.11 11.09
N PHE A 219 10.73 -10.16 10.56
CA PHE A 219 11.29 -11.51 10.53
C PHE A 219 12.49 -11.62 9.60
N TYR A 220 12.38 -11.05 8.40
CA TYR A 220 13.50 -10.97 7.45
C TYR A 220 14.69 -10.18 8.02
N ASP A 221 14.46 -9.00 8.58
CA ASP A 221 15.52 -8.16 9.18
C ASP A 221 16.23 -8.86 10.33
N ALA A 222 15.49 -9.64 11.12
CA ALA A 222 16.05 -10.43 12.21
C ALA A 222 17.00 -11.53 11.70
N TYR A 223 16.69 -12.16 10.56
CA TYR A 223 17.61 -13.09 9.90
C TYR A 223 18.81 -12.40 9.26
N VAL A 224 18.60 -11.29 8.56
CA VAL A 224 19.71 -10.51 7.98
C VAL A 224 20.70 -10.13 9.07
N ARG A 225 20.22 -9.65 10.23
CA ARG A 225 21.08 -9.30 11.37
C ARG A 225 21.92 -10.48 11.89
N ILE A 226 21.39 -11.71 11.82
CA ILE A 226 22.16 -12.91 12.18
C ILE A 226 23.19 -13.22 11.10
N VAL A 227 22.80 -13.20 9.84
CA VAL A 227 23.64 -13.59 8.71
C VAL A 227 24.79 -12.60 8.45
N GLU A 228 24.63 -11.33 8.84
CA GLU A 228 25.70 -10.32 8.84
C GLU A 228 26.87 -10.69 9.76
N MET A 229 26.64 -11.49 10.80
CA MET A 229 27.70 -11.95 11.70
C MET A 229 28.42 -13.19 11.13
N PRO A 230 29.75 -13.31 11.32
CA PRO A 230 30.48 -14.54 11.04
C PRO A 230 29.94 -15.74 11.83
N LEU A 231 29.96 -16.94 11.23
CA LEU A 231 29.49 -18.17 11.88
C LEU A 231 30.23 -18.47 13.19
N THR A 232 31.52 -18.12 13.26
CA THR A 232 32.34 -18.24 14.48
C THR A 232 31.75 -17.44 15.63
N ASP A 233 31.31 -16.21 15.36
CA ASP A 233 30.82 -15.28 16.37
C ASP A 233 29.42 -15.70 16.84
N ILE A 234 28.57 -16.14 15.91
CA ILE A 234 27.27 -16.75 16.21
C ILE A 234 27.44 -17.97 17.11
N ASN A 235 28.39 -18.86 16.82
CA ASN A 235 28.62 -20.07 17.60
C ASN A 235 29.28 -19.80 18.96
N ASN A 236 30.15 -18.78 19.04
CA ASN A 236 30.68 -18.29 20.32
C ASN A 236 29.53 -17.77 21.20
N LEU A 237 28.63 -16.98 20.64
CA LEU A 237 27.42 -16.49 21.32
C LEU A 237 26.52 -17.66 21.74
N CYS A 238 26.26 -18.62 20.84
CA CYS A 238 25.46 -19.81 21.17
C CYS A 238 26.06 -20.57 22.36
N THR A 239 27.39 -20.75 22.40
CA THR A 239 28.08 -21.43 23.49
C THR A 239 27.95 -20.68 24.81
N GLN A 240 28.21 -19.37 24.82
CA GLN A 240 28.05 -18.52 26.01
C GLN A 240 26.60 -18.52 26.52
N LEU A 241 25.65 -18.53 25.59
CA LEU A 241 24.22 -18.54 25.88
C LEU A 241 23.65 -19.96 26.03
N GLN A 242 24.45 -21.02 26.04
CA GLN A 242 23.98 -22.41 26.16
C GLN A 242 22.87 -22.78 25.15
N ILE A 243 22.97 -22.27 23.92
CA ILE A 243 22.13 -22.59 22.77
C ILE A 243 22.91 -23.54 21.85
N LYS A 244 22.21 -24.45 21.18
CA LYS A 244 22.84 -25.36 20.22
C LYS A 244 23.45 -24.58 19.05
N CYS A 245 24.75 -24.77 18.81
CA CYS A 245 25.49 -24.12 17.73
C CYS A 245 24.91 -24.43 16.35
N MET A 246 25.05 -23.46 15.45
CA MET A 246 24.66 -23.56 14.05
C MET A 246 25.76 -24.27 13.25
N ASN A 247 25.36 -25.14 12.32
CA ASN A 247 26.29 -25.78 11.39
C ASN A 247 26.38 -25.01 10.07
N ASP A 248 27.40 -25.33 9.25
CA ASP A 248 27.63 -24.66 7.97
C ASP A 248 26.44 -24.75 7.01
N ARG A 249 25.73 -25.89 7.01
CA ARG A 249 24.57 -26.11 6.13
C ARG A 249 23.40 -25.20 6.50
N GLU A 250 23.12 -25.03 7.80
CA GLU A 250 22.09 -24.12 8.31
C GLU A 250 22.44 -22.67 8.03
N TYR A 251 23.71 -22.29 8.24
CA TYR A 251 24.17 -20.93 8.00
C TYR A 251 24.16 -20.58 6.49
N GLN A 252 24.55 -21.52 5.64
CA GLN A 252 24.46 -21.39 4.18
C GLN A 252 22.99 -21.27 3.73
N PHE A 253 22.09 -22.07 4.29
CA PHE A 253 20.66 -21.95 4.01
C PHE A 253 20.12 -20.56 4.39
N LEU A 254 20.47 -20.02 5.57
CA LEU A 254 20.04 -18.68 5.97
C LEU A 254 20.58 -17.60 5.04
N LYS A 255 21.83 -17.72 4.57
CA LYS A 255 22.42 -16.82 3.56
C LYS A 255 21.63 -16.83 2.26
N GLU A 256 21.37 -18.02 1.73
CA GLU A 256 20.60 -18.17 0.49
C GLU A 256 19.16 -17.65 0.65
N TYR A 257 18.49 -18.01 1.75
CA TYR A 257 17.15 -17.53 2.06
C TYR A 257 17.11 -15.99 2.12
N CYS A 258 18.03 -15.35 2.84
CA CYS A 258 18.09 -13.89 2.91
C CYS A 258 18.37 -13.27 1.53
N ALA A 259 19.23 -13.87 0.72
CA ALA A 259 19.52 -13.38 -0.62
C ALA A 259 18.29 -13.45 -1.55
N ILE A 260 17.57 -14.57 -1.52
CA ILE A 260 16.34 -14.78 -2.33
C ILE A 260 15.21 -13.88 -1.87
N MET A 261 15.06 -13.68 -0.55
CA MET A 261 13.97 -12.88 0.03
C MET A 261 14.27 -11.36 0.04
N LYS A 262 15.50 -10.94 -0.28
CA LYS A 262 15.88 -9.52 -0.31
C LYS A 262 15.02 -8.67 -1.26
N PRO A 263 14.80 -9.06 -2.53
CA PRO A 263 13.90 -8.33 -3.42
C PRO A 263 12.48 -8.21 -2.84
N PHE A 264 12.02 -9.25 -2.13
CA PHE A 264 10.71 -9.29 -1.50
C PHE A 264 10.56 -8.24 -0.38
N SER A 265 11.55 -8.15 0.51
CA SER A 265 11.59 -7.11 1.56
C SER A 265 11.60 -5.70 0.97
N VAL A 266 12.42 -5.48 -0.07
CA VAL A 266 12.49 -4.17 -0.75
C VAL A 266 11.15 -3.81 -1.39
N ALA A 267 10.46 -4.77 -2.01
CA ALA A 267 9.13 -4.54 -2.58
C ALA A 267 8.11 -4.14 -1.51
N LEU A 268 8.11 -4.82 -0.36
CA LEU A 268 7.25 -4.45 0.77
C LEU A 268 7.53 -3.03 1.27
N ASP A 269 8.80 -2.65 1.45
CA ASP A 269 9.17 -1.30 1.89
C ASP A 269 8.69 -0.22 0.90
N ILE A 270 8.79 -0.48 -0.41
CA ILE A 270 8.29 0.42 -1.46
C ILE A 270 6.76 0.56 -1.36
N LEU A 271 6.02 -0.55 -1.30
CA LEU A 271 4.55 -0.54 -1.31
C LEU A 271 3.93 -0.02 0.00
N GLN A 272 4.68 -0.05 1.10
CA GLN A 272 4.29 0.53 2.38
C GLN A 272 4.70 2.00 2.54
N GLY A 273 5.47 2.56 1.59
CA GLY A 273 5.85 3.98 1.59
C GLY A 273 4.63 4.90 1.53
N GLU A 274 4.68 6.05 2.22
CA GLU A 274 3.52 6.95 2.31
C GLU A 274 3.58 8.13 1.35
N GLU A 275 4.71 8.79 1.23
CA GLU A 275 4.78 10.08 0.54
C GLU A 275 4.95 9.92 -0.97
N THR A 276 5.65 8.87 -1.37
CA THR A 276 6.09 8.67 -2.76
C THR A 276 5.47 7.43 -3.41
N CYS A 277 4.69 6.64 -2.66
CA CYS A 277 4.06 5.44 -3.18
C CYS A 277 2.66 5.77 -3.72
N PHE A 278 2.56 5.70 -5.04
CA PHE A 278 1.30 5.80 -5.78
C PHE A 278 0.81 4.43 -6.20
N TYR A 279 -0.50 4.26 -6.44
CA TYR A 279 -1.04 2.97 -6.88
C TYR A 279 -0.31 2.43 -8.12
N GLY A 280 0.03 3.30 -9.07
CA GLY A 280 0.81 2.94 -10.27
C GLY A 280 2.24 2.46 -10.00
N THR A 281 2.71 2.47 -8.76
CA THR A 281 3.97 1.84 -8.34
C THR A 281 3.84 0.31 -8.19
N LEU A 282 2.62 -0.20 -8.04
CA LEU A 282 2.35 -1.61 -7.78
C LEU A 282 2.86 -2.52 -8.89
N GLN A 283 2.39 -2.35 -10.13
CA GLN A 283 2.75 -3.25 -11.23
C GLN A 283 4.26 -3.27 -11.52
N PRO A 284 4.96 -2.12 -11.65
CA PRO A 284 6.41 -2.13 -11.84
C PRO A 284 7.15 -2.83 -10.69
N THR A 285 6.67 -2.68 -9.46
CA THR A 285 7.27 -3.32 -8.28
C THR A 285 7.12 -4.84 -8.35
N LEU A 286 5.93 -5.35 -8.68
CA LEU A 286 5.69 -6.79 -8.84
C LEU A 286 6.50 -7.38 -10.01
N GLU A 287 6.54 -6.70 -11.15
CA GLU A 287 7.28 -7.13 -12.33
C GLU A 287 8.79 -7.23 -12.03
N VAL A 288 9.36 -6.21 -11.38
CA VAL A 288 10.78 -6.20 -10.97
C VAL A 288 11.06 -7.22 -9.87
N LEU A 289 10.15 -7.40 -8.91
CA LEU A 289 10.25 -8.41 -7.85
C LEU A 289 10.35 -9.81 -8.46
N MET A 290 9.42 -10.17 -9.35
CA MET A 290 9.42 -11.48 -10.02
C MET A 290 10.69 -11.68 -10.85
N ALA A 291 11.09 -10.69 -11.65
CA ALA A 291 12.29 -10.77 -12.48
C ALA A 291 13.58 -10.93 -11.66
N LYS A 292 13.74 -10.14 -10.58
CA LYS A 292 14.91 -10.23 -9.70
C LYS A 292 14.94 -11.54 -8.93
N THR A 293 13.78 -12.05 -8.50
CA THR A 293 13.70 -13.32 -7.77
C THR A 293 14.11 -14.49 -8.67
N LEU A 294 13.59 -14.57 -9.91
CA LEU A 294 13.97 -15.62 -10.86
C LEU A 294 15.45 -15.56 -11.26
N ALA A 295 16.02 -14.36 -11.39
CA ALA A 295 17.44 -14.21 -11.71
C ALA A 295 18.37 -14.84 -10.66
N MET A 296 17.90 -15.03 -9.42
CA MET A 296 18.65 -15.66 -8.34
C MET A 296 18.66 -17.19 -8.41
N GLN A 297 17.94 -17.82 -9.35
CA GLN A 297 17.83 -19.27 -9.44
C GLN A 297 19.18 -19.96 -9.71
N ASN A 298 20.07 -19.28 -10.45
CA ASN A 298 21.38 -19.80 -10.81
C ASN A 298 22.34 -19.75 -9.61
N GLY A 299 22.94 -20.89 -9.25
CA GLY A 299 23.94 -20.98 -8.18
C GLY A 299 23.38 -21.22 -6.78
N LEU A 300 22.07 -21.49 -6.66
CA LEU A 300 21.46 -21.92 -5.40
C LEU A 300 21.74 -23.39 -5.09
N SER A 301 21.77 -23.71 -3.79
CA SER A 301 21.83 -25.10 -3.36
C SER A 301 20.51 -25.83 -3.64
N GLN A 302 20.53 -27.16 -3.62
CA GLN A 302 19.33 -27.99 -3.71
C GLN A 302 18.28 -27.67 -2.61
N MET A 303 18.69 -27.00 -1.52
CA MET A 303 17.79 -26.62 -0.43
C MET A 303 16.89 -25.42 -0.80
N THR A 304 17.28 -24.60 -1.77
CA THR A 304 16.60 -23.34 -2.08
C THR A 304 16.34 -23.13 -3.57
N THR A 305 16.83 -24.01 -4.45
CA THR A 305 16.73 -23.87 -5.91
C THR A 305 15.29 -23.74 -6.44
N GLY A 306 14.30 -24.39 -5.80
CA GLY A 306 12.89 -24.28 -6.18
C GLY A 306 12.17 -23.06 -5.61
N LEU A 307 12.76 -22.37 -4.63
CA LEU A 307 12.10 -21.27 -3.92
C LEU A 307 11.75 -20.08 -4.83
N PRO A 308 12.64 -19.62 -5.75
CA PRO A 308 12.30 -18.54 -6.67
C PRO A 308 11.04 -18.76 -7.51
N GLU A 309 10.85 -19.98 -8.03
CA GLU A 309 9.68 -20.33 -8.85
C GLU A 309 8.39 -20.33 -8.02
N ILE A 310 8.46 -20.82 -6.78
CA ILE A 310 7.33 -20.81 -5.84
C ILE A 310 6.90 -19.38 -5.50
N ILE A 311 7.87 -18.48 -5.26
CA ILE A 311 7.59 -17.07 -4.98
C ILE A 311 6.87 -16.42 -6.17
N VAL A 312 7.40 -16.60 -7.38
CA VAL A 312 6.80 -16.00 -8.57
C VAL A 312 5.43 -16.61 -8.89
N GLY A 313 5.26 -17.92 -8.75
CA GLY A 313 3.97 -18.58 -8.88
C GLY A 313 2.93 -18.00 -7.93
N ALA A 314 3.28 -17.87 -6.64
CA ALA A 314 2.39 -17.31 -5.63
C ALA A 314 2.02 -15.85 -5.91
N ILE A 315 2.96 -15.02 -6.36
CA ILE A 315 2.68 -13.63 -6.76
C ILE A 315 1.69 -13.60 -7.93
N LYS A 316 1.93 -14.40 -8.99
CA LYS A 316 1.03 -14.44 -10.16
C LYS A 316 -0.37 -14.88 -9.78
N THR A 317 -0.51 -15.89 -8.92
CA THR A 317 -1.82 -16.37 -8.46
C THR A 317 -2.54 -15.32 -7.61
N ARG A 318 -1.89 -14.78 -6.58
CA ARG A 318 -2.54 -13.86 -5.63
C ARG A 318 -2.85 -12.49 -6.20
N PHE A 319 -2.15 -12.07 -7.25
CA PHE A 319 -2.38 -10.79 -7.93
C PHE A 319 -3.01 -10.95 -9.33
N ALA A 320 -3.58 -12.11 -9.65
CA ALA A 320 -4.13 -12.41 -10.98
C ALA A 320 -5.19 -11.39 -11.44
N THR A 321 -6.04 -10.93 -10.52
CA THR A 321 -7.10 -9.94 -10.80
C THR A 321 -6.59 -8.49 -10.83
N THR A 322 -5.41 -8.23 -10.28
CA THR A 322 -4.85 -6.87 -10.17
C THR A 322 -3.82 -6.58 -11.25
N ILE A 323 -2.98 -7.56 -11.59
CA ILE A 323 -2.01 -7.46 -12.68
C ILE A 323 -2.78 -7.30 -13.99
N ASP A 324 -2.37 -6.32 -14.79
CA ASP A 324 -2.99 -5.99 -16.08
C ASP A 324 -4.47 -5.56 -16.02
N SER A 325 -5.02 -5.28 -14.82
CA SER A 325 -6.29 -4.55 -14.70
C SER A 325 -6.18 -3.16 -15.33
N LYS A 326 -7.29 -2.65 -15.89
CA LYS A 326 -7.37 -1.33 -16.52
C LYS A 326 -6.85 -0.24 -15.58
N GLU A 327 -7.30 -0.26 -14.33
CA GLU A 327 -7.02 0.72 -13.30
C GLU A 327 -5.53 0.75 -12.96
N ALA A 328 -4.92 -0.42 -12.78
CA ALA A 328 -3.51 -0.50 -12.43
C ALA A 328 -2.61 -0.13 -13.63
N LEU A 329 -2.99 -0.48 -14.87
CA LEU A 329 -2.26 -0.05 -16.07
C LEU A 329 -2.32 1.46 -16.27
N LEU A 330 -3.51 2.07 -16.13
CA LEU A 330 -3.70 3.51 -16.23
C LEU A 330 -2.98 4.27 -15.11
N ALA A 331 -3.01 3.75 -13.89
CA ALA A 331 -2.26 4.30 -12.77
C ALA A 331 -0.75 4.30 -13.05
N THR A 332 -0.21 3.18 -13.54
CA THR A 332 1.23 3.05 -13.79
C THR A 332 1.69 3.89 -14.99
N VAL A 333 0.98 3.86 -16.11
CA VAL A 333 1.41 4.56 -17.33
C VAL A 333 1.36 6.07 -17.17
N SER A 334 0.44 6.59 -16.34
CA SER A 334 0.29 8.03 -16.06
C SER A 334 1.36 8.57 -15.10
N LEU A 335 2.16 7.73 -14.44
CA LEU A 335 3.30 8.15 -13.62
C LEU A 335 4.55 8.40 -14.48
N PRO A 336 5.10 9.63 -14.54
CA PRO A 336 6.24 9.97 -15.40
C PRO A 336 7.49 9.13 -15.14
N LYS A 337 7.69 8.67 -13.90
CA LYS A 337 8.80 7.81 -13.50
C LYS A 337 8.83 6.48 -14.26
N PHE A 338 7.66 5.89 -14.50
CA PHE A 338 7.54 4.54 -15.07
C PHE A 338 7.18 4.58 -16.54
N LYS A 339 6.10 5.30 -16.93
CA LYS A 339 5.55 5.28 -18.29
C LYS A 339 5.48 3.83 -18.80
N LEU A 340 6.22 3.51 -19.86
CA LEU A 340 6.35 2.17 -20.46
C LEU A 340 7.73 1.51 -20.23
N ARG A 341 8.54 2.00 -19.30
CA ARG A 341 9.93 1.52 -19.07
C ARG A 341 10.00 0.13 -18.42
N TRP A 342 8.95 -0.25 -17.70
CA TRP A 342 8.87 -1.51 -16.96
C TRP A 342 8.32 -2.67 -17.80
N VAL A 343 7.70 -2.37 -18.94
CA VAL A 343 7.10 -3.35 -19.86
C VAL A 343 8.11 -3.74 -20.93
N LYS A 344 8.40 -5.04 -21.04
CA LYS A 344 9.33 -5.59 -22.05
C LYS A 344 8.64 -5.92 -23.37
N GLU A 345 7.42 -6.43 -23.31
CA GLU A 345 6.67 -6.91 -24.47
C GLU A 345 6.05 -5.75 -25.26
N GLU A 346 6.31 -5.70 -26.57
CA GLU A 346 5.86 -4.60 -27.43
C GLU A 346 4.34 -4.57 -27.60
N THR A 347 3.70 -5.74 -27.74
CA THR A 347 2.24 -5.88 -27.79
C THR A 347 1.55 -5.30 -26.56
N ARG A 348 2.10 -5.58 -25.37
CA ARG A 348 1.62 -5.03 -24.09
C ARG A 348 1.82 -3.51 -24.02
N ARG A 349 2.94 -2.99 -24.54
CA ARG A 349 3.18 -1.54 -24.61
C ARG A 349 2.14 -0.83 -25.48
N ASP A 350 1.82 -1.41 -26.64
CA ASP A 350 0.85 -0.80 -27.55
C ASP A 350 -0.58 -0.87 -27.01
N HIS A 351 -0.94 -1.96 -26.31
CA HIS A 351 -2.19 -2.05 -25.58
C HIS A 351 -2.32 -0.96 -24.51
N ILE A 352 -1.27 -0.73 -23.70
CA ILE A 352 -1.27 0.30 -22.66
C ILE A 352 -1.39 1.72 -23.27
N LYS A 353 -0.69 1.99 -24.39
CA LYS A 353 -0.83 3.27 -25.11
C LYS A 353 -2.25 3.47 -25.62
N TYR A 354 -2.86 2.42 -26.16
CA TYR A 354 -4.24 2.45 -26.64
C TYR A 354 -5.22 2.74 -25.50
N LEU A 355 -5.06 2.06 -24.36
CA LEU A 355 -5.86 2.31 -23.15
C LEU A 355 -5.74 3.76 -22.69
N LEU A 356 -4.51 4.27 -22.55
CA LEU A 356 -4.29 5.66 -22.13
C LEU A 356 -4.92 6.66 -23.10
N THR A 357 -4.75 6.44 -24.41
CA THR A 357 -5.33 7.31 -25.45
C THR A 357 -6.85 7.30 -25.40
N THR A 358 -7.45 6.12 -25.21
CA THR A 358 -8.91 5.96 -25.13
C THR A 358 -9.47 6.65 -23.89
N GLU A 359 -8.80 6.50 -22.74
CA GLU A 359 -9.19 7.19 -21.51
C GLU A 359 -8.98 8.72 -21.63
N CYS A 360 -7.93 9.19 -22.31
CA CYS A 360 -7.78 10.61 -22.58
C CYS A 360 -8.92 11.16 -23.46
N ARG A 361 -9.46 10.37 -24.40
CA ARG A 361 -10.58 10.77 -25.27
C ARG A 361 -11.91 10.85 -24.51
N SER A 362 -12.13 10.01 -23.50
CA SER A 362 -13.36 10.05 -22.70
C SER A 362 -13.41 11.25 -21.75
N LEU A 363 -12.27 11.88 -21.47
CA LEU A 363 -12.22 13.07 -20.64
C LEU A 363 -12.61 14.34 -21.42
N THR A 364 -13.64 15.02 -20.95
CA THR A 364 -13.90 16.42 -21.27
C THR A 364 -12.89 17.29 -20.53
N VAL A 365 -12.20 18.17 -21.27
CA VAL A 365 -11.38 19.23 -20.68
C VAL A 365 -12.33 20.40 -20.46
N GLU A 366 -12.78 20.59 -19.22
CA GLU A 366 -13.43 21.84 -18.82
C GLU A 366 -12.33 22.87 -18.57
N GLU A 367 -12.36 23.98 -19.32
CA GLU A 367 -11.47 25.11 -19.12
C GLU A 367 -11.76 25.77 -17.76
N PRO A 368 -10.74 26.14 -16.97
CA PRO A 368 -10.96 27.10 -15.89
C PRO A 368 -11.26 28.47 -16.51
N ALA A 369 -12.53 28.87 -16.47
CA ALA A 369 -12.94 30.24 -16.76
C ALA A 369 -12.46 31.17 -15.63
N THR A 370 -11.21 31.63 -15.69
CA THR A 370 -10.80 32.84 -14.97
C THR A 370 -11.13 34.07 -15.81
N PRO A 371 -12.07 34.94 -15.40
CA PRO A 371 -12.18 36.25 -16.03
C PRO A 371 -10.90 37.03 -15.72
N MET A 372 -10.09 37.29 -16.74
CA MET A 372 -8.93 38.17 -16.61
C MET A 372 -9.43 39.57 -16.27
N ILE A 373 -9.14 40.02 -15.06
CA ILE A 373 -9.18 41.44 -14.72
C ILE A 373 -7.88 42.05 -15.27
N ASP A 374 -8.05 42.98 -16.22
CA ASP A 374 -7.00 43.79 -16.82
C ASP A 374 -6.15 44.46 -15.72
N ALA A 375 -4.91 44.02 -15.55
CA ALA A 375 -3.90 44.69 -14.75
C ALA A 375 -2.71 45.04 -15.67
N PRO A 376 -2.27 46.32 -15.73
CA PRO A 376 -1.18 46.71 -16.62
C PRO A 376 0.15 46.06 -16.21
N GLN A 377 0.78 45.32 -17.11
CA GLN A 377 2.14 44.81 -16.91
C GLN A 377 3.19 45.95 -16.99
N PRO A 378 4.25 45.92 -16.16
CA PRO A 378 5.38 46.82 -16.28
C PRO A 378 6.29 46.40 -17.45
N ALA A 379 6.69 47.37 -18.27
CA ALA A 379 7.54 47.18 -19.44
C ALA A 379 8.92 46.59 -19.07
N ALA A 380 9.23 45.40 -19.59
CA ALA A 380 10.57 44.84 -19.59
C ALA A 380 11.40 45.45 -20.74
N VAL A 381 12.63 45.85 -20.45
CA VAL A 381 13.58 46.40 -21.42
C VAL A 381 14.14 45.24 -22.26
N THR A 382 13.70 45.12 -23.51
CA THR A 382 14.29 44.22 -24.50
C THR A 382 15.59 44.80 -25.07
N SER A 383 16.53 43.93 -25.45
CA SER A 383 17.80 44.35 -26.06
C SER A 383 17.57 44.77 -27.52
N ARG A 384 18.40 45.68 -28.06
CA ARG A 384 18.30 46.17 -29.45
C ARG A 384 18.45 45.07 -30.52
N GLU A 385 18.98 43.90 -30.14
CA GLU A 385 19.12 42.76 -31.06
C GLU A 385 17.80 41.99 -31.19
N ASP A 386 17.02 41.86 -30.10
CA ASP A 386 15.72 41.17 -30.11
C ASP A 386 14.67 41.93 -30.95
N ASP A 387 14.76 43.26 -30.99
CA ASP A 387 13.89 44.12 -31.82
C ASP A 387 14.24 44.01 -33.31
N PHE A 388 15.51 43.72 -33.65
CA PHE A 388 15.99 43.58 -35.03
C PHE A 388 15.63 42.23 -35.66
N PHE A 389 15.51 41.17 -34.86
CA PHE A 389 15.05 39.83 -35.29
C PHE A 389 13.55 39.60 -35.04
N SER A 390 12.77 40.69 -34.89
CA SER A 390 11.31 40.62 -34.96
C SER A 390 10.89 40.39 -36.42
N PHE A 391 10.88 39.14 -36.84
CA PHE A 391 10.17 38.76 -38.05
C PHE A 391 8.68 39.02 -37.80
N ASP A 392 7.92 39.42 -38.83
CA ASP A 392 6.45 39.47 -38.78
C ASP A 392 5.93 38.06 -38.49
N GLU A 393 5.97 37.63 -37.23
CA GLU A 393 5.21 36.51 -36.74
C GLU A 393 3.76 36.96 -36.88
N GLN A 394 3.12 36.48 -37.95
CA GLN A 394 1.67 36.35 -37.94
C GLN A 394 1.32 35.76 -36.57
N PRO A 395 0.45 36.40 -35.77
CA PRO A 395 0.10 35.89 -34.46
C PRO A 395 -0.31 34.44 -34.68
N ASN A 396 0.50 33.53 -34.13
CA ASN A 396 0.31 32.12 -34.36
C ASN A 396 -0.96 31.76 -33.60
N ALA A 397 -2.11 31.90 -34.26
CA ALA A 397 -3.44 31.57 -33.75
C ALA A 397 -3.61 30.07 -33.45
N MET A 398 -2.49 29.32 -33.42
CA MET A 398 -2.35 27.92 -33.03
C MET A 398 -1.67 27.72 -31.67
N ALA A 399 -1.14 28.77 -31.01
CA ALA A 399 -0.50 28.59 -29.70
C ALA A 399 -1.51 28.27 -28.57
N ASP A 400 -2.78 28.63 -28.75
CA ASP A 400 -3.89 28.37 -27.81
C ASP A 400 -4.85 27.27 -28.29
N ALA A 401 -4.53 26.54 -29.36
CA ALA A 401 -5.36 25.40 -29.76
C ALA A 401 -5.13 24.24 -28.77
N PRO A 402 -6.17 23.65 -28.16
CA PRO A 402 -6.01 22.51 -27.27
C PRO A 402 -5.27 21.40 -28.01
N MET A 403 -4.14 20.96 -27.43
CA MET A 403 -3.33 19.88 -27.97
C MET A 403 -4.24 18.67 -28.27
N SER A 404 -4.15 18.10 -29.47
CA SER A 404 -4.92 16.90 -29.79
C SER A 404 -4.53 15.78 -28.82
N VAL A 405 -5.47 14.87 -28.53
CA VAL A 405 -5.21 13.77 -27.58
C VAL A 405 -3.97 12.97 -27.99
N GLU A 406 -3.82 12.70 -29.28
CA GLU A 406 -2.70 11.96 -29.84
C GLU A 406 -1.36 12.71 -29.66
N THR A 407 -1.38 14.03 -29.80
CA THR A 407 -0.19 14.87 -29.63
C THR A 407 0.20 14.94 -28.15
N GLU A 408 -0.77 15.08 -27.24
CA GLU A 408 -0.56 15.09 -25.79
C GLU A 408 0.06 13.78 -25.30
N VAL A 409 -0.51 12.65 -25.71
CA VAL A 409 -0.01 11.32 -25.35
C VAL A 409 1.40 11.09 -25.90
N THR A 410 1.67 11.46 -27.16
CA THR A 410 2.99 11.30 -27.77
C THR A 410 4.04 12.18 -27.09
N SER A 411 3.71 13.46 -26.84
CA SER A 411 4.59 14.40 -26.14
C SER A 411 4.89 13.93 -24.71
N TYR A 412 3.87 13.41 -24.01
CA TYR A 412 4.05 12.83 -22.68
C TYR A 412 5.02 11.66 -22.66
N PHE A 413 4.98 10.74 -23.63
CA PHE A 413 5.94 9.64 -23.63
C PHE A 413 7.39 10.10 -23.83
N ASN A 414 7.59 11.24 -24.47
CA ASN A 414 8.91 11.84 -24.73
C ASN A 414 9.36 12.83 -23.65
N SER A 415 8.49 13.21 -22.71
CA SER A 415 8.80 14.19 -21.66
C SER A 415 9.72 13.65 -20.56
N ASP A 416 10.17 14.55 -19.68
CA ASP A 416 10.99 14.20 -18.54
C ASP A 416 10.25 13.30 -17.51
N PRO A 417 10.95 12.37 -16.84
CA PRO A 417 10.37 11.42 -15.89
C PRO A 417 10.18 12.03 -14.49
N VAL A 418 9.68 13.26 -14.43
CA VAL A 418 9.51 14.07 -13.22
C VAL A 418 8.02 14.36 -13.05
N MET A 419 7.49 14.35 -11.82
CA MET A 419 6.04 14.42 -11.58
C MET A 419 5.45 15.74 -12.09
N GLU A 420 6.20 16.82 -11.93
CA GLU A 420 5.90 18.19 -12.34
C GLU A 420 5.71 18.32 -13.86
N SER A 421 6.20 17.38 -14.68
CA SER A 421 5.92 17.40 -16.12
C SER A 421 4.44 17.20 -16.44
N LEU A 422 3.65 16.62 -15.52
CA LEU A 422 2.21 16.45 -15.69
C LEU A 422 1.43 17.77 -15.82
N HIS A 423 1.98 18.90 -15.37
CA HIS A 423 1.34 20.21 -15.58
C HIS A 423 1.19 20.55 -17.07
N GLN A 424 2.01 19.97 -17.94
CA GLN A 424 1.97 20.19 -19.39
C GLN A 424 0.92 19.30 -20.09
N PHE A 425 0.34 18.32 -19.40
CA PHE A 425 -0.53 17.29 -19.97
C PHE A 425 -1.84 17.20 -19.16
N PRO A 426 -2.82 18.10 -19.37
CA PRO A 426 -4.02 18.21 -18.53
C PRO A 426 -4.85 16.92 -18.45
N ARG A 427 -5.01 16.18 -19.55
CA ARG A 427 -5.79 14.93 -19.57
C ARG A 427 -5.05 13.84 -18.81
N ILE A 428 -3.75 13.70 -19.05
CA ILE A 428 -2.92 12.70 -18.39
C ILE A 428 -2.78 13.00 -16.90
N LYS A 429 -2.68 14.29 -16.52
CA LYS A 429 -2.73 14.73 -15.13
C LYS A 429 -4.04 14.30 -14.46
N LYS A 430 -5.19 14.52 -15.10
CA LYS A 430 -6.49 14.09 -14.55
C LYS A 430 -6.56 12.57 -14.35
N ILE A 431 -6.05 11.78 -15.30
CA ILE A 431 -5.91 10.33 -15.17
C ILE A 431 -4.99 9.98 -14.01
N ALA A 432 -3.82 10.64 -13.90
CA ALA A 432 -2.88 10.40 -12.83
C ALA A 432 -3.51 10.67 -11.46
N LEU A 433 -4.19 11.81 -11.29
CA LEU A 433 -4.87 12.18 -10.04
C LEU A 433 -5.95 11.16 -9.65
N ARG A 434 -6.76 10.69 -10.61
CA ARG A 434 -7.82 9.70 -10.37
C ARG A 434 -7.26 8.32 -9.99
N TYR A 435 -6.47 7.72 -10.88
CA TYR A 435 -6.06 6.33 -10.75
C TYR A 435 -4.89 6.13 -9.76
N ASN A 436 -4.16 7.19 -9.43
CA ASN A 436 -3.12 7.14 -8.38
C ASN A 436 -3.58 7.67 -7.02
N ALA A 437 -4.81 8.18 -6.87
CA ALA A 437 -5.33 8.53 -5.55
C ALA A 437 -5.29 7.34 -4.57
N PRO A 438 -5.60 6.09 -4.95
CA PRO A 438 -5.41 4.92 -4.08
C PRO A 438 -3.95 4.69 -3.71
N THR A 439 -3.73 4.06 -2.56
CA THR A 439 -2.43 3.51 -2.17
C THR A 439 -2.41 2.00 -2.46
N PRO A 440 -1.25 1.40 -2.76
CA PRO A 440 -1.19 -0.06 -2.92
C PRO A 440 -1.26 -0.80 -1.57
N SER A 441 -1.27 -0.10 -0.44
CA SER A 441 -1.35 -0.71 0.90
C SER A 441 -2.26 0.07 1.85
N SER A 442 -2.80 -0.64 2.84
CA SER A 442 -3.50 -0.09 4.02
C SER A 442 -2.55 0.46 5.09
N ALA A 443 -1.25 0.57 4.80
CA ALA A 443 -0.24 1.07 5.74
C ALA A 443 -0.59 2.42 6.41
N PRO A 444 -1.29 3.38 5.77
CA PRO A 444 -1.68 4.61 6.44
C PRO A 444 -2.60 4.41 7.67
N VAL A 445 -3.56 3.49 7.60
CA VAL A 445 -4.44 3.19 8.75
C VAL A 445 -3.71 2.36 9.81
N GLU A 446 -2.78 1.48 9.42
CA GLU A 446 -1.91 0.81 10.40
C GLU A 446 -1.04 1.81 11.21
N ARG A 447 -0.60 2.90 10.58
CA ARG A 447 0.15 3.95 11.29
C ARG A 447 -0.74 4.75 12.23
N LEU A 448 -2.00 4.97 11.87
CA LEU A 448 -2.99 5.50 12.79
C LEU A 448 -3.06 4.61 14.04
N PHE A 449 -3.18 3.29 13.89
CA PHE A 449 -3.19 2.37 15.03
C PHE A 449 -1.88 2.30 15.79
N SER A 450 -0.75 2.45 15.10
CA SER A 450 0.56 2.55 15.75
C SER A 450 0.60 3.76 16.70
N LEU A 451 0.07 4.93 16.29
CA LEU A 451 -0.13 6.07 17.18
C LEU A 451 -1.16 5.78 18.27
N GLY A 452 -2.23 5.06 17.93
CA GLY A 452 -3.26 4.60 18.86
C GLY A 452 -2.69 3.81 20.03
N SER A 453 -1.73 2.93 19.78
CA SER A 453 -1.04 2.13 20.82
C SER A 453 -0.27 2.99 21.83
N LEU A 454 0.18 4.19 21.43
CA LEU A 454 0.85 5.15 22.32
C LEU A 454 -0.15 5.95 23.17
N VAL A 455 -1.39 6.07 22.72
CA VAL A 455 -2.46 6.78 23.43
C VAL A 455 -3.20 5.83 24.37
N LEU A 456 -3.65 4.69 23.83
CA LEU A 456 -4.31 3.63 24.57
C LEU A 456 -3.25 2.72 25.20
N THR A 457 -2.88 3.04 26.43
CA THR A 457 -1.89 2.29 27.22
C THR A 457 -2.55 1.70 28.46
N PRO A 458 -1.98 0.66 29.10
CA PRO A 458 -2.56 0.08 30.31
C PRO A 458 -2.73 1.13 31.42
N LYS A 459 -1.82 2.11 31.49
CA LYS A 459 -1.85 3.22 32.45
C LYS A 459 -2.90 4.30 32.13
N ARG A 460 -3.46 4.32 30.90
CA ARG A 460 -4.49 5.27 30.44
C ARG A 460 -5.82 4.56 30.12
N ASN A 461 -6.11 3.45 30.81
CA ASN A 461 -7.30 2.64 30.60
C ASN A 461 -8.65 3.32 30.94
N ARG A 462 -8.64 4.47 31.63
CA ARG A 462 -9.84 5.29 31.92
C ARG A 462 -10.22 6.28 30.81
N LEU A 463 -9.50 6.28 29.69
CA LEU A 463 -9.81 7.16 28.57
C LEU A 463 -11.11 6.69 27.90
N GLY A 464 -12.12 7.56 27.88
CA GLY A 464 -13.38 7.28 27.20
C GLY A 464 -13.19 7.19 25.68
N ASP A 465 -14.01 6.37 25.01
CA ASP A 465 -13.86 6.03 23.59
C ASP A 465 -13.85 7.29 22.69
N GLY A 466 -14.76 8.24 22.95
CA GLY A 466 -14.77 9.52 22.23
C GLY A 466 -13.51 10.36 22.46
N ARG A 467 -13.01 10.46 23.70
CA ARG A 467 -11.77 11.20 23.98
C ARG A 467 -10.55 10.54 23.34
N PHE A 468 -10.52 9.21 23.29
CA PHE A 468 -9.50 8.46 22.57
C PHE A 468 -9.49 8.81 21.09
N GLN A 469 -10.65 8.76 20.43
CA GLN A 469 -10.80 9.14 19.02
C GLN A 469 -10.35 10.58 18.77
N HIS A 470 -10.76 11.55 19.58
CA HIS A 470 -10.32 12.94 19.38
C HIS A 470 -8.81 13.09 19.52
N LEU A 471 -8.19 12.45 20.53
CA LEU A 471 -6.74 12.54 20.75
C LEU A 471 -5.93 11.92 19.62
N ILE A 472 -6.36 10.77 19.09
CA ILE A 472 -5.65 10.09 18.02
C ILE A 472 -5.78 10.86 16.70
N LEU A 473 -6.98 11.37 16.38
CA LEU A 473 -7.21 12.17 15.18
C LEU A 473 -6.42 13.49 15.24
N MET A 474 -6.42 14.19 16.38
CA MET A 474 -5.60 15.40 16.54
C MET A 474 -4.10 15.12 16.40
N ARG A 475 -3.63 13.97 16.88
CA ARG A 475 -2.21 13.60 16.80
C ARG A 475 -1.81 13.19 15.39
N PHE A 476 -2.67 12.48 14.66
CA PHE A 476 -2.41 12.06 13.29
C PHE A 476 -2.50 13.27 12.34
N ASN A 477 -3.54 14.09 12.48
CA ASN A 477 -3.81 15.25 11.62
C ASN A 477 -3.07 16.52 12.07
N ARG A 478 -1.89 16.38 12.68
CA ARG A 478 -1.13 17.52 13.22
C ARG A 478 -0.88 18.63 12.19
N TYR A 479 -0.77 18.28 10.90
CA TYR A 479 -0.65 19.22 9.79
C TYR A 479 -1.80 20.26 9.77
N PHE A 480 -3.04 19.83 10.06
CA PHE A 480 -4.22 20.72 10.14
C PHE A 480 -4.33 21.49 11.48
N SER A 481 -3.45 21.23 12.45
CA SER A 481 -3.45 21.94 13.73
C SER A 481 -2.47 23.12 13.76
N GLN A 482 -1.56 23.20 12.79
CA GLN A 482 -0.51 24.22 12.72
C GLN A 482 -0.60 25.03 11.42
N GLY A 483 -1.79 25.45 11.00
CA GLY A 483 -2.00 26.51 9.99
C GLY A 483 -0.98 26.60 8.84
N GLY A 484 -0.65 25.48 8.19
CA GLY A 484 0.24 25.48 7.03
C GLY A 484 1.71 25.85 7.29
N ILE A 485 2.24 25.72 8.51
CA ILE A 485 3.69 25.85 8.72
C ILE A 485 4.35 24.50 8.41
N MET A 486 4.93 24.42 7.21
CA MET A 486 5.92 23.40 6.86
C MET A 486 7.19 23.63 7.71
N GLU A 487 7.58 22.62 8.48
CA GLU A 487 8.99 22.39 8.88
C GLU A 487 9.33 20.92 8.65
#